data_AF-A0A2V9B1T6-F1
#
_entry.id   AF-A0A2V9B1T6-F1
#
_cell.length_a   1.000
_cell.length_b   1.000
_cell.length_c   1.000
_cell.angle_alpha   90.00
_cell.angle_beta   90.00
_cell.angle_gamma   90.00
#
_symmetry.space_group_name_H-M   'P 1'
#
loop_
_entity.id
_entity.type
_entity.pdbx_description
1 polymer ?
#
loop_
_entity_poly.entity_id
_entity_poly.type
_entity_poly.pdbx_seq_one_letter_code
_entity_poly.pdbx_strand_id
1 'polypeptide(L)'
;MKTRREFLASTGLGLVGTAVAPDAIASARAQEPTQEPTQEPAGMPPAFGTAKPVGPEVSAHTLVEAEKLVQMELSKKDLEQAAKTWRVNMAPLCERRVGPRKMELHDGLAPWSRWDPV
;
A
#
# COMPACT_ATOMS: atom_id res chain seq x y z
N MET A 1 5.60 -6.32 -48.49
CA MET A 1 5.66 -5.00 -47.83
C MET A 1 4.23 -4.58 -47.51
N LYS A 2 3.85 -4.45 -46.24
CA LYS A 2 2.49 -4.02 -45.86
C LYS A 2 2.30 -2.55 -46.21
N THR A 3 1.23 -2.21 -46.90
CA THR A 3 1.04 -0.83 -47.40
C THR A 3 0.49 0.07 -46.29
N ARG A 4 0.81 1.37 -46.32
CA ARG A 4 0.34 2.34 -45.30
C ARG A 4 -1.19 2.36 -45.16
N ARG A 5 -1.93 2.07 -46.22
CA ARG A 5 -3.40 1.93 -46.20
C ARG A 5 -3.86 0.75 -45.38
N GLU A 6 -3.15 -0.36 -45.46
CA GLU A 6 -3.45 -1.59 -44.75
C GLU A 6 -3.25 -1.42 -43.24
N PHE A 7 -2.19 -0.70 -42.85
CA PHE A 7 -1.94 -0.32 -41.47
C PHE A 7 -3.01 0.65 -40.91
N LEU A 8 -3.41 1.65 -41.69
CA LEU A 8 -4.46 2.58 -41.27
C LEU A 8 -5.82 1.89 -41.16
N ALA A 9 -6.14 0.97 -42.08
CA ALA A 9 -7.38 0.20 -42.04
C ALA A 9 -7.42 -0.73 -40.80
N SER A 10 -6.33 -1.45 -40.52
CA SER A 10 -6.26 -2.33 -39.34
C SER A 10 -6.31 -1.55 -38.02
N THR A 11 -5.65 -0.39 -37.95
CA THR A 11 -5.66 0.46 -36.75
C THR A 11 -7.04 1.08 -36.50
N GLY A 12 -7.74 1.52 -37.55
CA GLY A 12 -9.09 2.07 -37.44
C GLY A 12 -10.12 1.05 -36.93
N LEU A 13 -10.04 -0.20 -37.39
CA LEU A 13 -10.90 -1.30 -36.93
C LEU A 13 -10.70 -1.60 -35.44
N GLY A 14 -9.46 -1.53 -34.93
CA GLY A 14 -9.17 -1.74 -33.51
C GLY A 14 -9.78 -0.67 -32.60
N LEU A 15 -9.86 0.58 -33.05
CA LEU A 15 -10.39 1.69 -32.24
C LEU A 15 -11.92 1.70 -32.15
N VAL A 16 -12.62 1.19 -33.17
CA VAL A 16 -14.09 1.09 -33.15
C VAL A 16 -14.56 -0.06 -32.26
N GLY A 17 -13.79 -1.15 -32.15
CA GLY A 17 -14.14 -2.30 -31.31
C GLY A 17 -14.25 -1.97 -29.81
N THR A 18 -13.53 -0.96 -29.30
CA THR A 18 -13.57 -0.58 -27.88
C THR A 18 -14.82 0.22 -27.49
N ALA A 19 -15.56 0.77 -28.45
CA ALA A 19 -16.74 1.61 -28.19
C ALA A 19 -18.05 0.81 -28.05
N VAL A 20 -18.12 -0.43 -28.57
CA VAL A 20 -19.38 -1.18 -28.71
C VAL A 20 -19.61 -2.23 -27.61
N ALA A 21 -18.60 -2.52 -26.79
CA ALA A 21 -18.71 -3.52 -25.72
C ALA A 21 -18.11 -3.05 -24.38
N PRO A 22 -18.63 -1.97 -23.77
CA PRO A 22 -18.18 -1.52 -22.46
C PRO A 22 -18.36 -2.60 -21.37
N ASP A 23 -19.39 -3.46 -21.50
CA ASP A 23 -19.61 -4.59 -20.60
C ASP A 23 -18.53 -5.69 -20.71
N ALA A 24 -17.93 -5.88 -21.89
CA ALA A 24 -16.83 -6.84 -22.07
C ALA A 24 -15.53 -6.30 -21.46
N ILE A 25 -15.28 -4.99 -21.56
CA ILE A 25 -14.14 -4.32 -20.91
C ILE A 25 -14.33 -4.28 -19.38
N ALA A 26 -15.56 -4.06 -18.90
CA ALA A 26 -15.90 -4.15 -17.48
C ALA A 26 -15.73 -5.59 -16.95
N SER A 27 -16.12 -6.60 -17.74
CA SER A 27 -15.93 -8.03 -17.41
C SER A 27 -14.46 -8.45 -17.42
N ALA A 28 -13.63 -7.86 -18.29
CA ALA A 28 -12.18 -8.08 -18.28
C ALA A 28 -11.50 -7.50 -17.03
N ARG A 29 -12.08 -6.44 -16.42
CA ARG A 29 -11.61 -5.90 -15.12
C ARG A 29 -12.08 -6.73 -13.93
N ALA A 30 -13.17 -7.50 -14.08
CA ALA A 30 -13.66 -8.43 -13.06
C ALA A 30 -12.84 -9.73 -12.98
N GLN A 31 -11.95 -9.97 -13.95
CA GLN A 31 -10.97 -11.05 -13.92
C GLN A 31 -9.66 -10.56 -13.31
N GLU A 32 -9.70 -10.08 -12.06
CA GLU A 32 -8.51 -10.21 -11.22
C GLU A 32 -8.33 -11.71 -10.97
N PRO A 33 -7.19 -12.31 -11.35
CA PRO A 33 -6.96 -13.70 -11.00
C PRO A 33 -6.96 -13.81 -9.48
N THR A 34 -7.88 -14.61 -8.93
CA THR A 34 -7.79 -15.10 -7.56
C THR A 34 -6.48 -15.86 -7.45
N GLN A 35 -5.41 -15.17 -7.03
CA GLN A 35 -4.17 -15.81 -6.71
C GLN A 35 -4.44 -16.68 -5.48
N GLU A 36 -4.44 -18.01 -5.66
CA GLU A 36 -4.13 -18.92 -4.56
C GLU A 36 -2.85 -18.41 -3.88
N PRO A 37 -2.72 -18.53 -2.53
CA PRO A 37 -1.63 -17.94 -1.78
C PRO A 37 -0.31 -18.60 -2.21
N THR A 38 0.25 -18.08 -3.28
CA THR A 38 1.55 -18.44 -3.82
C THR A 38 2.53 -17.94 -2.79
N GLN A 39 3.22 -18.87 -2.14
CA GLN A 39 4.25 -18.54 -1.17
C GLN A 39 5.21 -17.55 -1.83
N GLU A 40 5.23 -16.32 -1.35
CA GLU A 40 6.05 -15.25 -1.92
C GLU A 40 7.51 -15.72 -1.99
N PRO A 41 8.24 -15.44 -3.10
CA PRO A 41 9.64 -15.83 -3.22
C PRO A 41 10.43 -15.38 -1.99
N ALA A 42 11.35 -16.23 -1.51
CA ALA A 42 12.14 -15.91 -0.33
C ALA A 42 12.86 -14.56 -0.50
N GLY A 43 12.67 -13.65 0.46
CA GLY A 43 13.24 -12.31 0.45
C GLY A 43 12.41 -11.25 -0.28
N MET A 44 11.26 -11.59 -0.86
CA MET A 44 10.33 -10.58 -1.36
C MET A 44 9.75 -9.80 -0.17
N PRO A 45 9.78 -8.45 -0.19
CA PRO A 45 9.15 -7.68 0.86
C PRO A 45 7.64 -7.88 0.81
N PRO A 46 6.96 -7.93 1.98
CA PRO A 46 5.52 -8.09 2.03
C PRO A 46 4.83 -6.92 1.32
N ALA A 47 3.79 -7.24 0.55
CA ALA A 47 2.97 -6.23 -0.10
C ALA A 47 2.32 -5.25 0.91
N PHE A 48 2.07 -4.02 0.48
CA PHE A 48 1.41 -3.03 1.31
C PHE A 48 0.02 -3.50 1.71
N GLY A 49 -0.33 -3.39 3.00
CA GLY A 49 -1.65 -3.75 3.48
C GLY A 49 -1.92 -5.26 3.61
N THR A 50 -0.92 -6.13 3.44
CA THR A 50 -1.08 -7.60 3.61
C THR A 50 -0.56 -8.13 4.93
N ALA A 51 -0.01 -7.26 5.79
CA ALA A 51 0.49 -7.65 7.10
C ALA A 51 -0.63 -8.13 8.03
N LYS A 52 -0.30 -9.04 8.95
CA LYS A 52 -1.22 -9.43 10.02
C LYS A 52 -1.61 -8.20 10.85
N PRO A 53 -2.90 -7.96 11.12
CA PRO A 53 -3.33 -6.84 11.96
C PRO A 53 -2.78 -6.96 13.39
N VAL A 54 -2.14 -5.91 13.89
CA VAL A 54 -1.60 -5.82 15.27
C VAL A 54 -2.14 -4.57 15.98
N GLY A 55 -1.83 -4.44 17.27
CA GLY A 55 -2.25 -3.28 18.08
C GLY A 55 -3.76 -3.20 18.36
N PRO A 56 -4.21 -2.11 18.99
CA PRO A 56 -5.63 -1.88 19.29
C PRO A 56 -6.42 -1.47 18.04
N GLU A 57 -7.73 -1.68 18.09
CA GLU A 57 -8.64 -1.07 17.11
C GLU A 57 -8.75 0.44 17.35
N VAL A 58 -8.81 1.19 16.26
CA VAL A 58 -8.94 2.65 16.28
C VAL A 58 -10.17 3.01 15.45
N SER A 59 -11.04 3.82 16.04
CA SER A 59 -12.27 4.29 15.41
C SER A 59 -12.06 5.63 14.72
N ALA A 60 -12.95 5.99 13.79
CA ALA A 60 -12.97 7.33 13.20
C ALA A 60 -13.12 8.43 14.28
N HIS A 61 -13.89 8.18 15.35
CA HIS A 61 -14.03 9.11 16.46
C HIS A 61 -12.70 9.37 17.18
N THR A 62 -11.92 8.33 17.43
CA THR A 62 -10.59 8.44 18.04
C THR A 62 -9.65 9.28 17.16
N LEU A 63 -9.75 9.14 15.84
CA LEU A 63 -8.96 9.94 14.91
C LEU A 63 -9.37 11.41 14.92
N VAL A 64 -10.67 11.73 15.03
CA VAL A 64 -11.17 13.11 15.21
C VAL A 64 -10.63 13.74 16.50
N GLU A 65 -10.47 12.97 17.57
CA GLU A 65 -9.82 13.49 18.78
C GLU A 65 -8.33 13.77 18.54
N ALA A 66 -7.65 12.91 17.77
CA ALA A 66 -6.24 13.07 17.44
C ALA A 66 -5.97 14.26 16.50
N GLU A 67 -6.90 14.61 15.61
CA GLU A 67 -6.84 15.81 14.75
C GLU A 67 -6.55 17.09 15.54
N LYS A 68 -7.12 17.20 16.75
CA LYS A 68 -6.88 18.34 17.65
C LYS A 68 -5.41 18.46 18.08
N LEU A 69 -4.73 17.32 18.23
CA LEU A 69 -3.32 17.26 18.64
C LEU A 69 -2.39 17.60 17.47
N VAL A 70 -2.75 17.18 16.25
CA VAL A 70 -1.92 17.38 15.05
C VAL A 70 -2.29 18.64 14.26
N GLN A 71 -3.36 19.34 14.65
CA GLN A 71 -3.86 20.56 13.99
C GLN A 71 -4.15 20.37 12.50
N MET A 72 -4.74 19.22 12.14
CA MET A 72 -5.12 18.88 10.77
C MET A 72 -6.53 18.33 10.77
N GLU A 73 -7.35 18.72 9.78
CA GLU A 73 -8.69 18.17 9.58
C GLU A 73 -8.68 17.15 8.44
N LEU A 74 -9.25 15.97 8.67
CA LEU A 74 -9.43 14.95 7.64
C LEU A 74 -10.90 14.89 7.21
N SER A 75 -11.13 14.51 5.95
CA SER A 75 -12.50 14.26 5.50
C SER A 75 -13.07 13.02 6.18
N LYS A 76 -14.40 12.91 6.26
CA LYS A 76 -15.08 11.72 6.78
C LYS A 76 -14.60 10.43 6.10
N LYS A 77 -14.38 10.47 4.79
CA LYS A 77 -13.89 9.33 4.01
C LYS A 77 -12.47 8.92 4.42
N ASP A 78 -11.61 9.90 4.68
CA ASP A 78 -10.23 9.65 5.08
C ASP A 78 -10.17 9.07 6.50
N LEU A 79 -11.02 9.57 7.41
CA LEU A 79 -11.16 9.04 8.77
C LEU A 79 -11.62 7.57 8.77
N GLU A 80 -12.63 7.25 7.97
CA GLU A 80 -13.12 5.87 7.81
C GLU A 80 -12.04 4.95 7.24
N GLN A 81 -11.31 5.41 6.22
CA GLN A 81 -10.22 4.63 5.61
C GLN A 81 -9.04 4.45 6.56
N ALA A 82 -8.66 5.49 7.31
CA ALA A 82 -7.59 5.46 8.28
C ALA A 82 -7.94 4.48 9.43
N ALA A 83 -9.16 4.54 9.95
CA ALA A 83 -9.65 3.60 10.97
C ALA A 83 -9.61 2.15 10.46
N LYS A 84 -10.13 1.90 9.25
CA LYS A 84 -10.16 0.56 8.62
C LYS A 84 -8.78 -0.04 8.43
N THR A 85 -7.79 0.77 8.06
CA THR A 85 -6.45 0.28 7.70
C THR A 85 -5.42 0.42 8.83
N TRP A 86 -5.80 1.03 9.95
CA TRP A 86 -4.90 1.38 11.05
C TRP A 86 -4.04 0.21 11.54
N ARG A 87 -4.67 -0.92 11.86
CA ARG A 87 -4.02 -2.09 12.47
C ARG A 87 -3.02 -2.78 11.56
N VAL A 88 -3.18 -2.62 10.25
CA VAL A 88 -2.30 -3.25 9.25
C VAL A 88 -1.19 -2.30 8.85
N ASN A 89 -1.50 -1.01 8.68
CA ASN A 89 -0.56 -0.05 8.10
C ASN A 89 0.18 0.78 9.14
N MET A 90 -0.51 1.25 10.19
CA MET A 90 0.05 2.20 11.16
C MET A 90 0.51 1.54 12.46
N ALA A 91 -0.28 0.63 13.04
CA ALA A 91 0.06 -0.01 14.31
C ALA A 91 1.46 -0.68 14.32
N PRO A 92 1.90 -1.41 13.27
CA PRO A 92 3.25 -1.98 13.25
C PRO A 92 4.37 -0.93 13.31
N LEU A 93 4.15 0.24 12.68
CA LEU A 93 5.13 1.33 12.69
C LEU A 93 5.22 1.97 14.08
N CYS A 94 4.08 2.15 14.75
CA CYS A 94 4.02 2.65 16.12
C CYS A 94 4.76 1.70 17.08
N GLU A 95 4.56 0.38 16.95
CA GLU A 95 5.29 -0.59 17.77
C GLU A 95 6.81 -0.50 17.61
N ARG A 96 7.31 -0.23 16.40
CA ARG A 96 8.76 -0.06 16.18
C ARG A 96 9.31 1.24 16.78
N ARG A 97 8.52 2.32 16.78
CA ARG A 97 8.98 3.66 17.21
C ARG A 97 8.81 3.89 18.71
N VAL A 98 7.68 3.48 19.26
CA VAL A 98 7.27 3.79 20.64
C VAL A 98 6.85 2.55 21.43
N GLY A 99 6.84 1.38 20.80
CA GLY A 99 6.46 0.13 21.46
C GLY A 99 7.46 -0.31 22.54
N PRO A 100 7.13 -1.39 23.25
CA PRO A 100 7.86 -1.82 24.44
C PRO A 100 9.24 -2.43 24.15
N ARG A 101 9.51 -2.80 22.89
CA ARG A 101 10.78 -3.42 22.46
C ARG A 101 11.89 -2.38 22.26
N LYS A 102 12.22 -1.65 23.33
CA LYS A 102 13.31 -0.68 23.34
C LYS A 102 14.60 -1.34 23.79
N MET A 103 15.71 -0.94 23.18
CA MET A 103 17.05 -1.35 23.58
C MET A 103 17.72 -0.16 24.27
N GLU A 104 18.28 -0.39 25.45
CA GLU A 104 19.09 0.61 26.15
C GLU A 104 20.45 0.75 25.46
N LEU A 105 20.83 1.99 25.13
CA LEU A 105 22.16 2.31 24.62
C LEU A 105 22.98 2.81 25.80
N HIS A 106 23.96 2.02 26.24
CA HIS A 106 24.83 2.40 27.36
C HIS A 106 25.82 3.49 26.95
N ASP A 107 26.23 4.35 27.89
CA ASP A 107 27.09 5.51 27.62
C ASP A 107 28.46 5.16 27.01
N GLY A 108 28.94 3.93 27.23
CA GLY A 108 30.19 3.42 26.64
C GLY A 108 30.09 2.95 25.19
N LEU A 109 28.88 2.95 24.59
CA LEU A 109 28.65 2.43 23.25
C LEU A 109 29.22 3.41 22.23
N ALA A 110 30.25 2.96 21.50
CA ALA A 110 30.90 3.79 20.51
C ALA A 110 29.90 4.29 19.45
N PRO A 111 29.99 5.56 19.01
CA PRO A 111 29.14 6.05 17.93
C PRO A 111 29.30 5.17 16.68
N TRP A 112 28.22 4.97 15.93
CA TRP A 112 28.22 4.19 14.69
C TRP A 112 29.28 4.69 13.69
N SER A 113 29.63 5.98 13.74
CA SER A 113 30.61 6.63 12.89
C SER A 113 32.07 6.41 13.34
N ARG A 114 32.31 5.75 14.48
CA ARG A 114 33.68 5.47 14.95
C ARG A 114 34.23 4.26 14.20
N TRP A 115 35.16 4.51 13.30
CA TRP A 115 35.97 3.48 12.66
C TRP A 115 37.26 3.26 13.48
N ASP A 116 37.59 2.00 13.78
CA ASP A 116 38.79 1.61 14.52
C ASP A 116 39.68 0.75 13.59
N PRO A 117 40.71 1.34 12.95
CA PRO A 117 41.55 0.66 11.95
C PRO A 117 42.68 -0.19 12.56
N VAL A 118 42.68 -0.43 13.88
CA VAL A 118 43.78 -1.06 14.62
C VAL A 118 43.73 -2.59 14.56
#